data_AF-A0A7R9FB88-F1
#
_entry.id   AF-A0A7R9FB88-F1
#
_cell.length_a   1.000
_cell.length_b   1.000
_cell.length_c   1.000
_cell.angle_alpha   90.00
_cell.angle_beta   90.00
_cell.angle_gamma   90.00
#
_symmetry.space_group_name_H-M   'P 1'
#
loop_
_entity.id
_entity.type
_entity.pdbx_description
1 polymer ?
#
loop_
_entity_poly.entity_id
_entity_poly.type
_entity_poly.pdbx_seq_one_letter_code
_entity_poly.pdbx_strand_id
1 'polypeptide(L)'
;MLHIVSNSEEDINDVFDSIALSEERLSKEGFQEGLNKGTKEGEIDGYHMGYHRGAELGAELGYYNGLLKTLLSIAEEESKPLPEKVIPDINHVLELIKSFPKTNMEDVDIIKLHMRHKLDMVVKHLEPLLPIVNSHMVNFITNRHWDKLVPEPIKHDFKSLGPEGFFSVFWTCVESDMDTSLHKEMLEKSPNLTSFMLNARRMSLGCSDLVLTQSQWKNMVYTVAEGPDVVTSPHVTHFMSPKKGHEVTAMSEVVGMLSALSSSSHIVDVGSGKGYLSLVLALHHNLRVLGVDSSQVNTHGAANRTRKMQKACKKTSQSAVNIKISDDESLSPILDTDYYKQVTAHVTEETDLVALVDVLFPGTTCHRVALAGLHTCGDLASSCLRAYARDFRLVALCNVGCCYHLMKDSLPLSQHLRSVGFLLEHNSRMLAAQAIERMADTRQLSVEPLFYRALLQVLLEEKCGSNQPSGNVGRLAAKCSSFHEYARKALVKLGVSIQ
;
A
#
# COMPACT_ATOMS: atom_id res chain seq x y z
N MET A 1 17.23 -33.60 -74.11
CA MET A 1 15.77 -33.44 -73.94
C MET A 1 15.59 -32.60 -72.69
N LEU A 2 15.28 -31.31 -72.87
CA LEU A 2 15.14 -30.32 -71.81
C LEU A 2 13.91 -30.67 -70.95
N HIS A 3 14.13 -30.97 -69.67
CA HIS A 3 13.04 -31.02 -68.69
C HIS A 3 12.74 -29.60 -68.24
N ILE A 4 11.59 -29.10 -68.67
CA ILE A 4 10.95 -27.87 -68.22
C ILE A 4 10.54 -28.08 -66.77
N VAL A 5 11.18 -27.37 -65.85
CA VAL A 5 10.70 -27.22 -64.47
C VAL A 5 9.54 -26.22 -64.54
N SER A 6 8.35 -26.69 -64.20
CA SER A 6 7.14 -25.87 -64.08
C SER A 6 7.37 -24.79 -63.02
N ASN A 7 7.43 -23.52 -63.44
CA ASN A 7 7.13 -22.40 -62.57
C ASN A 7 5.68 -22.56 -62.09
N SER A 8 5.49 -22.91 -60.82
CA SER A 8 4.22 -22.63 -60.15
C SER A 8 4.08 -21.12 -60.09
N GLU A 9 3.16 -20.55 -60.86
CA GLU A 9 2.70 -19.18 -60.68
C GLU A 9 2.23 -19.06 -59.22
N GLU A 10 2.96 -18.29 -58.41
CA GLU A 10 2.49 -17.92 -57.06
C GLU A 10 1.13 -17.22 -57.22
N ASP A 11 0.12 -17.71 -56.49
CA ASP A 11 -1.23 -17.15 -56.55
C ASP A 11 -1.13 -15.66 -56.22
N ILE A 12 -1.65 -14.82 -57.10
CA ILE A 12 -1.58 -13.38 -56.94
C ILE A 12 -2.27 -12.96 -55.62
N ASN A 13 -3.27 -13.73 -55.17
CA ASN A 13 -3.93 -13.50 -53.89
C ASN A 13 -3.02 -13.84 -52.70
N ASP A 14 -2.17 -14.88 -52.79
CA ASP A 14 -1.17 -15.18 -51.75
C ASP A 14 -0.09 -14.07 -51.67
N VAL A 15 0.27 -13.49 -52.82
CA VAL A 15 1.18 -12.33 -52.88
C VAL A 15 0.52 -11.08 -52.28
N PHE A 16 -0.75 -10.82 -52.60
CA PHE A 16 -1.49 -9.69 -52.03
C PHE A 16 -1.75 -9.86 -50.52
N ASP A 17 -2.06 -11.08 -50.06
CA ASP A 17 -2.25 -11.38 -48.63
C ASP A 17 -0.92 -11.28 -47.87
N SER A 18 0.20 -11.72 -48.46
CA SER A 18 1.56 -11.55 -47.91
C SER A 18 1.95 -10.07 -47.78
N ILE A 19 1.53 -9.23 -48.72
CA ILE A 19 1.75 -7.77 -48.67
C ILE A 19 0.78 -7.11 -47.67
N ALA A 20 -0.50 -7.50 -47.66
CA ALA A 20 -1.52 -6.93 -46.77
C ALA A 20 -1.27 -7.26 -45.29
N LEU A 21 -0.77 -8.47 -45.00
CA LEU A 21 -0.41 -8.93 -43.65
C LEU A 21 1.07 -8.68 -43.32
N SER A 22 1.80 -7.96 -44.18
CA SER A 22 3.24 -7.72 -43.99
C SER A 22 3.53 -6.97 -42.70
N GLU A 23 2.72 -5.97 -42.35
CA GLU A 23 2.87 -5.19 -41.11
C GLU A 23 2.66 -6.05 -39.86
N GLU A 24 1.60 -6.88 -39.84
CA GLU A 24 1.30 -7.77 -38.72
C GLU A 24 2.36 -8.87 -38.56
N ARG A 25 2.86 -9.41 -39.68
CA ARG A 25 3.98 -10.37 -39.69
C ARG A 25 5.27 -9.74 -39.17
N LEU A 26 5.65 -8.56 -39.67
CA LEU A 26 6.86 -7.86 -39.23
C LEU A 26 6.77 -7.45 -37.76
N SER A 27 5.57 -7.06 -37.28
CA SER A 27 5.31 -6.78 -35.87
C SER A 27 5.50 -8.04 -35.01
N LYS A 28 4.96 -9.17 -35.43
CA LYS A 28 5.11 -10.46 -34.74
C LYS A 28 6.56 -10.97 -34.76
N GLU A 29 7.26 -10.83 -35.88
CA GLU A 29 8.67 -11.18 -36.02
C GLU A 29 9.54 -10.28 -35.15
N GLY A 30 9.31 -8.96 -35.15
CA GLY A 30 10.01 -8.00 -34.29
C GLY A 30 9.74 -8.23 -32.80
N PHE A 31 8.50 -8.57 -32.43
CA PHE A 31 8.18 -8.98 -31.06
C PHE A 31 8.93 -10.25 -30.66
N GLN A 32 8.95 -11.27 -31.52
CA GLN A 32 9.62 -12.54 -31.23
C GLN A 32 11.15 -12.36 -31.18
N GLU A 33 11.73 -11.55 -32.06
CA GLU A 33 13.15 -11.20 -32.03
C GLU A 33 13.50 -10.42 -30.76
N GLY A 34 12.73 -9.38 -30.44
CA GLY A 34 12.88 -8.58 -29.22
C GLY A 34 12.75 -9.43 -27.95
N LEU A 35 11.77 -10.34 -27.91
CA LEU A 35 11.59 -11.30 -26.82
C LEU A 35 12.81 -12.23 -26.71
N ASN A 36 13.22 -12.86 -27.80
CA ASN A 36 14.37 -13.77 -27.80
C ASN A 36 15.67 -13.07 -27.37
N LYS A 37 15.88 -11.83 -27.81
CA LYS A 37 17.04 -11.02 -27.43
C LYS A 37 16.97 -10.64 -25.96
N GLY A 38 15.84 -10.12 -25.49
CA GLY A 38 15.60 -9.78 -24.09
C GLY A 38 15.71 -10.98 -23.15
N THR A 39 15.26 -12.16 -23.56
CA THR A 39 15.43 -13.40 -22.79
C THR A 39 16.90 -13.77 -22.66
N LYS A 40 17.68 -13.74 -23.75
CA LYS A 40 19.12 -14.05 -23.69
C LYS A 40 19.92 -13.05 -22.83
N GLU A 41 19.63 -11.76 -22.97
CA GLU A 41 20.28 -10.71 -22.18
C GLU A 41 19.90 -10.85 -20.69
N GLY A 42 18.61 -11.06 -20.39
CA GLY A 42 18.14 -11.30 -19.02
C GLY A 42 18.70 -12.58 -18.39
N GLU A 43 18.92 -13.65 -19.18
CA GLU A 43 19.57 -14.87 -18.72
C GLU A 43 21.02 -14.63 -18.32
N ILE A 44 21.76 -13.84 -19.10
CA ILE A 44 23.15 -13.47 -18.79
C ILE A 44 23.21 -12.64 -17.50
N ASP A 45 22.38 -11.61 -17.38
CA ASP A 45 22.32 -10.76 -16.20
C ASP A 45 21.91 -11.55 -14.95
N GLY A 46 20.89 -12.40 -15.08
CA GLY A 46 20.43 -13.31 -14.03
C GLY A 46 21.53 -14.28 -13.59
N TYR A 47 22.28 -14.85 -14.54
CA TYR A 47 23.41 -15.72 -14.27
C TYR A 47 24.53 -15.00 -13.52
N HIS A 48 24.94 -13.81 -13.99
CA HIS A 48 25.99 -13.03 -13.32
C HIS A 48 25.59 -12.62 -11.90
N MET A 49 24.36 -12.14 -11.72
CA MET A 49 23.83 -11.78 -10.40
C MET A 49 23.81 -13.00 -9.47
N GLY A 50 23.28 -14.13 -9.95
CA GLY A 50 23.24 -15.39 -9.19
C GLY A 50 24.63 -15.90 -8.81
N TYR A 51 25.58 -15.85 -9.74
CA TYR A 51 26.98 -16.24 -9.50
C TYR A 51 27.64 -15.36 -8.44
N HIS A 52 27.52 -14.03 -8.57
CA HIS A 52 28.10 -13.09 -7.61
C HIS A 52 27.50 -13.25 -6.21
N ARG A 53 26.17 -13.32 -6.10
CA ARG A 53 25.52 -13.54 -4.79
C ARG A 53 25.83 -14.91 -4.20
N GLY A 54 25.90 -15.95 -5.01
CA GLY A 54 26.34 -17.27 -4.57
C GLY A 54 27.77 -17.25 -4.02
N ALA A 55 28.69 -16.54 -4.68
CA ALA A 55 30.07 -16.39 -4.21
C ALA A 55 30.16 -15.62 -2.89
N GLU A 56 29.42 -14.54 -2.73
CA GLU A 56 29.36 -13.76 -1.48
C GLU A 56 28.82 -14.59 -0.31
N LEU A 57 27.68 -15.28 -0.50
CA LEU A 57 27.11 -16.16 0.51
C LEU A 57 28.07 -17.30 0.87
N GLY A 58 28.72 -17.90 -0.14
CA GLY A 58 29.73 -18.92 0.07
C GLY A 58 30.92 -18.43 0.90
N ALA A 59 31.37 -17.20 0.66
CA ALA A 59 32.45 -16.57 1.43
C ALA A 59 32.04 -16.33 2.90
N GLU A 60 30.82 -15.83 3.15
CA GLU A 60 30.30 -15.63 4.50
C GLU A 60 30.14 -16.95 5.26
N LEU A 61 29.52 -17.96 4.64
CA LEU A 61 29.38 -19.30 5.24
C LEU A 61 30.76 -19.92 5.54
N GLY A 62 31.71 -19.76 4.62
CA GLY A 62 33.10 -20.20 4.80
C GLY A 62 33.78 -19.51 5.99
N TYR A 63 33.60 -18.20 6.12
CA TYR A 63 34.11 -17.42 7.24
C TYR A 63 33.55 -17.92 8.58
N TYR A 64 32.23 -18.04 8.72
CA TYR A 64 31.61 -18.53 9.96
C TYR A 64 32.02 -19.96 10.28
N ASN A 65 32.04 -20.85 9.29
CA ASN A 65 32.49 -22.23 9.46
C ASN A 65 33.94 -22.32 9.96
N GLY A 66 34.85 -21.50 9.40
CA GLY A 66 36.24 -21.42 9.83
C GLY A 66 36.37 -20.90 11.26
N LEU A 67 35.69 -19.79 11.57
CA LEU A 67 35.69 -19.18 12.90
C LEU A 67 35.20 -20.16 13.98
N LEU A 68 34.04 -20.77 13.75
CA LEU A 68 33.42 -21.70 14.71
C LEU A 68 34.28 -22.95 14.95
N LYS A 69 34.88 -23.53 13.90
CA LYS A 69 35.81 -24.65 14.03
C LYS A 69 37.08 -24.27 14.78
N THR A 70 37.61 -23.07 14.52
CA THR A 70 38.80 -22.56 15.20
C THR A 70 38.53 -22.35 16.69
N LEU A 71 37.36 -21.79 17.04
CA LEU A 71 36.94 -21.61 18.43
C LEU A 71 36.82 -22.95 19.19
N LEU A 72 36.25 -23.97 18.56
CA LEU A 72 36.19 -25.32 19.14
C LEU A 72 37.59 -25.91 19.34
N SER A 73 38.47 -25.78 18.34
CA SER A 73 39.85 -26.28 18.41
C SER A 73 40.68 -25.61 19.51
N ILE A 74 40.57 -24.29 19.67
CA ILE A 74 41.27 -23.54 20.72
C ILE A 74 40.75 -23.94 22.11
N ALA A 75 39.44 -24.17 22.24
CA ALA A 75 38.83 -24.59 23.50
C ALA A 75 39.33 -25.97 23.95
N GLU A 76 39.61 -26.87 23.00
CA GLU A 76 40.18 -28.20 23.23
C GLU A 76 41.69 -28.14 23.54
N GLU A 77 42.47 -27.33 22.83
CA GLU A 77 43.94 -27.26 22.97
C GLU A 77 44.42 -26.42 24.16
N GLU A 78 43.81 -25.26 24.45
CA GLU A 78 44.29 -24.35 25.50
C GLU A 78 43.79 -24.68 26.92
N SER A 79 42.99 -25.74 27.10
CA SER A 79 42.32 -26.04 28.39
C SER A 79 41.51 -24.86 28.96
N LYS A 80 41.07 -23.94 28.09
CA LYS A 80 40.11 -22.86 28.42
C LYS A 80 38.75 -23.23 27.82
N PRO A 81 37.89 -23.90 28.58
CA PRO A 81 36.62 -24.36 28.05
C PRO A 81 35.72 -23.17 27.67
N LEU A 82 35.10 -23.26 26.50
CA LEU A 82 33.99 -22.39 26.14
C LEU A 82 32.83 -22.60 27.13
N PRO A 83 31.98 -21.59 27.37
CA PRO A 83 30.81 -21.78 28.21
C PRO A 83 29.95 -22.94 27.68
N GLU A 84 29.58 -23.88 28.55
CA GLU A 84 28.84 -25.10 28.17
C GLU A 84 27.54 -24.81 27.40
N LYS A 85 26.92 -23.64 27.63
CA LYS A 85 25.71 -23.19 26.92
C LYS A 85 25.94 -22.84 25.45
N VAL A 86 27.16 -22.50 25.06
CA VAL A 86 27.50 -21.99 23.72
C VAL A 86 27.86 -23.13 22.76
N ILE A 87 28.38 -24.25 23.28
CA ILE A 87 28.79 -25.41 22.46
C ILE A 87 27.62 -25.99 21.65
N PRO A 88 26.40 -26.19 22.20
CA PRO A 88 25.25 -26.63 21.42
C PRO A 88 24.88 -25.67 20.28
N ASP A 89 24.93 -24.36 20.54
CA ASP A 89 24.60 -23.34 19.54
C ASP A 89 25.63 -23.33 18.41
N ILE A 90 26.93 -23.44 18.73
CA ILE A 90 28.01 -23.55 17.74
C ILE A 90 27.79 -24.78 16.85
N ASN A 91 27.52 -25.93 17.44
CA ASN A 91 27.28 -27.17 16.69
C ASN A 91 26.03 -27.07 15.81
N HIS A 92 24.96 -26.45 16.32
CA HIS A 92 23.76 -26.22 15.53
C HIS A 92 24.04 -25.34 14.32
N VAL A 93 24.80 -24.25 14.48
CA VAL A 93 25.18 -23.39 13.34
C VAL A 93 26.07 -24.15 12.34
N LEU A 94 27.01 -24.97 12.81
CA LEU A 94 27.82 -25.82 11.92
C LEU A 94 26.98 -26.84 11.14
N GLU A 95 25.95 -27.43 11.75
CA GLU A 95 25.00 -28.29 11.05
C GLU A 95 24.18 -27.51 10.01
N LEU A 96 23.70 -26.31 10.35
CA LEU A 96 22.98 -25.45 9.42
C LEU A 96 23.86 -25.11 8.21
N ILE A 97 25.11 -24.71 8.42
CA ILE A 97 26.07 -24.44 7.34
C ILE A 97 26.31 -25.70 6.49
N LYS A 98 26.44 -26.88 7.10
CA LYS A 98 26.64 -28.15 6.38
C LYS A 98 25.43 -28.54 5.54
N SER A 99 24.22 -28.26 6.03
CA SER A 99 22.96 -28.50 5.35
C SER A 99 22.57 -27.41 4.34
N PHE A 100 23.37 -26.34 4.22
CA PHE A 100 23.07 -25.23 3.33
C PHE A 100 22.97 -25.70 1.88
N PRO A 101 21.91 -25.32 1.13
CA PRO A 101 21.71 -25.76 -0.25
C PRO A 101 22.88 -25.40 -1.15
N LYS A 102 23.37 -26.36 -1.94
CA LYS A 102 24.47 -26.15 -2.92
C LYS A 102 23.98 -25.69 -4.29
N THR A 103 22.68 -25.81 -4.52
CA THR A 103 22.01 -25.44 -5.76
C THR A 103 20.74 -24.70 -5.40
N ASN A 104 20.38 -23.71 -6.22
CA ASN A 104 19.06 -23.10 -6.13
C ASN A 104 18.02 -24.17 -6.49
N MET A 105 16.97 -24.28 -5.69
CA MET A 105 15.82 -25.12 -6.02
C MET A 105 14.94 -24.34 -6.99
N GLU A 106 14.76 -24.84 -8.21
CA GLU A 106 14.03 -24.15 -9.29
C GLU A 106 12.54 -23.95 -8.97
N ASP A 107 11.97 -24.78 -8.09
CA ASP A 107 10.58 -24.71 -7.64
C ASP A 107 10.37 -23.74 -6.47
N VAL A 108 11.42 -23.11 -5.97
CA VAL A 108 11.36 -22.18 -4.85
C VAL A 108 11.15 -20.74 -5.32
N ASP A 109 9.97 -20.21 -5.03
CA ASP A 109 9.68 -18.79 -5.12
C ASP A 109 10.36 -18.03 -3.97
N ILE A 110 11.55 -17.50 -4.26
CA ILE A 110 12.38 -16.74 -3.30
C ILE A 110 11.64 -15.48 -2.82
N ILE A 111 10.88 -14.81 -3.69
CA ILE A 111 10.12 -13.60 -3.32
C ILE A 111 9.06 -13.97 -2.29
N LYS A 112 8.32 -15.06 -2.53
CA LYS A 112 7.32 -15.56 -1.60
C LYS A 112 7.94 -16.00 -0.27
N LEU A 113 9.10 -16.65 -0.28
CA LEU A 113 9.82 -16.99 0.95
C LEU A 113 10.25 -15.75 1.73
N HIS A 114 10.78 -14.74 1.04
CA HIS A 114 11.18 -13.48 1.65
C HIS A 114 9.99 -12.74 2.28
N MET A 115 8.87 -12.66 1.55
CA MET A 115 7.63 -12.08 2.09
C MET A 115 7.12 -12.84 3.32
N ARG A 116 7.17 -14.18 3.30
CA ARG A 116 6.79 -15.01 4.47
C ARG A 116 7.69 -14.73 5.66
N HIS A 117 9.02 -14.71 5.45
CA HIS A 117 9.97 -14.42 6.50
C HIS A 117 9.72 -13.05 7.14
N LYS A 118 9.47 -12.01 6.33
CA LYS A 118 9.11 -10.67 6.84
C LYS A 118 7.81 -10.69 7.64
N LEU A 119 6.78 -11.41 7.19
CA LEU A 119 5.54 -11.57 7.95
C LEU A 119 5.78 -12.28 9.29
N ASP A 120 6.61 -13.33 9.31
CA ASP A 120 6.96 -14.05 10.54
C ASP A 120 7.70 -13.16 11.53
N MET A 121 8.62 -12.30 11.06
CA MET A 121 9.27 -11.30 11.90
C MET A 121 8.27 -10.32 12.52
N VAL A 122 7.31 -9.82 11.73
CA VAL A 122 6.26 -8.91 12.22
C VAL A 122 5.38 -9.61 13.25
N VAL A 123 4.94 -10.84 12.98
CA VAL A 123 4.14 -11.65 13.90
C VAL A 123 4.89 -11.85 15.22
N LYS A 124 6.14 -12.33 15.15
CA LYS A 124 6.98 -12.56 16.33
C LYS A 124 7.18 -11.29 17.17
N HIS A 125 7.29 -10.14 16.52
CA HIS A 125 7.42 -8.85 17.20
C HIS A 125 6.09 -8.40 17.84
N LEU A 126 4.97 -8.57 17.13
CA LEU A 126 3.67 -8.02 17.51
C LEU A 126 2.92 -8.89 18.52
N GLU A 127 3.09 -10.22 18.48
CA GLU A 127 2.42 -11.19 19.34
C GLU A 127 2.52 -10.86 20.86
N PRO A 128 3.70 -10.60 21.45
CA PRO A 128 3.79 -10.20 22.85
C PRO A 128 3.16 -8.83 23.15
N LEU A 129 2.94 -8.01 22.12
CA LEU A 129 2.35 -6.66 22.22
C LEU A 129 0.84 -6.67 21.96
N LEU A 130 0.24 -7.78 21.54
CA LEU A 130 -1.20 -7.85 21.27
C LEU A 130 -2.07 -7.39 22.46
N PRO A 131 -1.76 -7.69 23.74
CA PRO A 131 -2.54 -7.17 24.87
C PRO A 131 -2.61 -5.64 24.90
N ILE A 132 -1.50 -4.94 24.63
CA ILE A 132 -1.47 -3.48 24.61
C ILE A 132 -2.05 -2.92 23.31
N VAL A 133 -1.80 -3.57 22.17
CA VAL A 133 -2.30 -3.15 20.85
C VAL A 133 -3.83 -3.31 20.75
N ASN A 134 -4.41 -4.32 21.38
CA ASN A 134 -5.86 -4.53 21.47
C ASN A 134 -6.51 -3.78 22.63
N SER A 135 -5.73 -3.02 23.41
CA SER A 135 -6.29 -2.22 24.50
C SER A 135 -7.05 -1.01 23.96
N HIS A 136 -8.29 -0.85 24.41
CA HIS A 136 -8.95 0.43 24.31
C HIS A 136 -8.23 1.43 25.22
N MET A 137 -8.05 2.67 24.77
CA MET A 137 -7.29 3.68 25.53
C MET A 137 -7.84 3.93 26.95
N VAL A 138 -9.14 3.77 27.15
CA VAL A 138 -9.74 3.86 28.50
C VAL A 138 -9.24 2.73 29.40
N ASN A 139 -9.21 1.50 28.87
CA ASN A 139 -8.71 0.33 29.58
C ASN A 139 -7.25 0.50 29.98
N PHE A 140 -6.48 1.26 29.19
CA PHE A 140 -5.11 1.58 29.53
C PHE A 140 -5.00 2.23 30.92
N ILE A 141 -5.93 3.12 31.24
CA ILE A 141 -6.01 3.82 32.53
C ILE A 141 -6.70 2.93 33.57
N THR A 142 -7.93 2.48 33.31
CA THR A 142 -8.77 1.79 34.31
C THR A 142 -8.17 0.46 34.76
N ASN A 143 -7.57 -0.30 33.83
CA ASN A 143 -6.96 -1.60 34.14
C ASN A 143 -5.49 -1.51 34.52
N ARG A 144 -4.92 -0.30 34.63
CA ARG A 144 -3.50 -0.07 34.93
C ARG A 144 -2.55 -0.78 33.96
N HIS A 145 -2.79 -0.64 32.66
CA HIS A 145 -1.96 -1.31 31.65
C HIS A 145 -0.53 -0.76 31.62
N TRP A 146 -0.31 0.50 32.03
CA TRP A 146 1.04 1.02 32.25
C TRP A 146 1.83 0.10 33.19
N ASP A 147 1.26 -0.28 34.33
CA ASP A 147 1.96 -1.11 35.32
C ASP A 147 2.11 -2.57 34.85
N LYS A 148 1.06 -3.11 34.20
CA LYS A 148 0.94 -4.53 33.87
C LYS A 148 1.57 -4.95 32.54
N LEU A 149 1.48 -4.10 31.52
CA LEU A 149 1.81 -4.46 30.13
C LEU A 149 3.08 -3.77 29.62
N VAL A 150 3.48 -2.63 30.20
CA VAL A 150 4.71 -1.95 29.79
C VAL A 150 5.90 -2.53 30.56
N PRO A 151 6.97 -2.98 29.87
CA PRO A 151 8.17 -3.52 30.52
C PRO A 151 8.83 -2.53 31.49
N GLU A 152 9.32 -3.02 32.63
CA GLU A 152 10.00 -2.19 33.65
C GLU A 152 11.18 -1.38 33.11
N PRO A 153 12.05 -1.92 32.23
CA PRO A 153 13.14 -1.14 31.65
C PRO A 153 12.65 0.07 30.82
N ILE A 154 11.53 -0.06 30.10
CA ILE A 154 10.93 1.05 29.34
C ILE A 154 10.32 2.08 30.29
N LYS A 155 9.69 1.63 31.39
CA LYS A 155 9.14 2.54 32.42
C LYS A 155 10.26 3.33 33.12
N HIS A 156 11.40 2.71 33.36
CA HIS A 156 12.58 3.39 33.90
C HIS A 156 13.11 4.45 32.94
N ASP A 157 13.30 4.11 31.66
CA ASP A 157 13.74 5.06 30.64
C ASP A 157 12.77 6.25 30.52
N PHE A 158 11.46 5.98 30.53
CA PHE A 158 10.44 7.03 30.52
C PHE A 158 10.54 7.97 31.73
N LYS A 159 10.73 7.43 32.95
CA LYS A 159 10.88 8.23 34.17
C LYS A 159 12.14 9.10 34.14
N SER A 160 13.24 8.58 33.58
CA SER A 160 14.51 9.29 33.44
C SER A 160 14.41 10.46 32.45
N LEU A 161 13.77 10.21 31.30
CA LEU A 161 13.61 11.21 30.24
C LEU A 161 12.53 12.26 30.51
N GLY A 162 11.46 11.86 31.20
CA GLY A 162 10.23 12.63 31.26
C GLY A 162 9.47 12.68 29.93
N PRO A 163 8.29 13.34 29.89
CA PRO A 163 7.42 13.37 28.72
C PRO A 163 8.04 14.01 27.49
N GLU A 164 8.75 15.13 27.65
CA GLU A 164 9.40 15.83 26.53
C GLU A 164 10.51 14.98 25.90
N GLY A 165 11.34 14.34 26.74
CA GLY A 165 12.37 13.43 26.28
C GLY A 165 11.79 12.20 25.57
N PHE A 166 10.69 11.64 26.07
CA PHE A 166 9.98 10.54 25.40
C PHE A 166 9.50 10.94 23.99
N PHE A 167 8.88 12.12 23.84
CA PHE A 167 8.43 12.57 22.52
C PHE A 167 9.58 12.91 21.59
N SER A 168 10.67 13.49 22.10
CA SER A 168 11.89 13.69 21.34
C SER A 168 12.43 12.37 20.77
N VAL A 169 12.47 11.32 21.61
CA VAL A 169 12.88 9.98 21.21
C VAL A 169 11.94 9.41 20.14
N PHE A 170 10.63 9.52 20.38
CA PHE A 170 9.61 9.03 19.44
C PHE A 170 9.72 9.69 18.06
N TRP A 171 9.75 11.03 18.00
CA TRP A 171 9.82 11.76 16.73
C TRP A 171 11.12 11.50 15.99
N THR A 172 12.25 11.47 16.70
CA THR A 172 13.55 11.17 16.08
C THR A 172 13.54 9.77 15.47
N CYS A 173 13.00 8.78 16.19
CA CYS A 173 12.90 7.42 15.69
C CYS A 173 11.95 7.29 14.51
N VAL A 174 10.94 8.16 14.35
CA VAL A 174 9.99 8.10 13.22
C VAL A 174 10.51 8.86 11.99
N GLU A 175 11.14 10.02 12.18
CA GLU A 175 11.49 10.96 11.11
C GLU A 175 12.88 10.73 10.50
N SER A 176 13.90 10.42 11.32
CA SER A 176 15.30 10.39 10.86
C SER A 176 15.65 9.12 10.10
N ASP A 177 16.69 9.07 9.26
CA ASP A 177 17.10 7.80 8.66
C ASP A 177 17.54 6.76 9.72
N MET A 178 17.44 5.47 9.40
CA MET A 178 17.86 4.41 10.32
C MET A 178 19.36 4.50 10.65
N ASP A 179 19.73 4.13 11.87
CA ASP A 179 21.12 3.96 12.33
C ASP A 179 22.02 5.24 12.26
N THR A 180 21.42 6.42 12.37
CA THR A 180 22.12 7.72 12.49
C THR A 180 22.89 7.90 13.81
N SER A 181 23.78 8.90 13.87
CA SER A 181 24.49 9.29 15.10
C SER A 181 23.56 9.70 16.23
N LEU A 182 22.42 10.31 15.90
CA LEU A 182 21.36 10.68 16.84
C LEU A 182 20.79 9.44 17.55
N HIS A 183 20.56 8.35 16.82
CA HIS A 183 20.09 7.10 17.43
C HIS A 183 21.10 6.52 18.41
N LYS A 184 22.41 6.64 18.14
CA LYS A 184 23.46 6.17 19.06
C LYS A 184 23.43 6.95 20.38
N GLU A 185 23.33 8.27 20.31
CA GLU A 185 23.22 9.12 21.51
C GLU A 185 21.96 8.78 22.32
N MET A 186 20.84 8.53 21.66
CA MET A 186 19.58 8.18 22.32
C MET A 186 19.62 6.79 22.97
N LEU A 187 20.34 5.83 22.37
CA LEU A 187 20.58 4.52 22.94
C LEU A 187 21.40 4.60 24.23
N GLU A 188 22.35 5.53 24.33
CA GLU A 188 23.12 5.76 25.57
C GLU A 188 22.22 6.28 26.70
N LYS A 189 21.27 7.17 26.38
CA LYS A 189 20.37 7.81 27.36
C LYS A 189 19.16 6.95 27.73
N SER A 190 18.63 6.17 26.79
CA SER A 190 17.37 5.44 26.92
C SER A 190 17.37 4.16 26.07
N PRO A 191 18.21 3.18 26.44
CA PRO A 191 18.49 2.03 25.61
C PRO A 191 17.25 1.19 25.31
N ASN A 192 16.35 1.01 26.28
CA ASN A 192 15.20 0.11 26.14
C ASN A 192 14.09 0.75 25.31
N LEU A 193 13.78 2.01 25.61
CA LEU A 193 12.78 2.76 24.84
C LEU A 193 13.23 2.96 23.39
N THR A 194 14.47 3.39 23.18
CA THR A 194 15.01 3.63 21.83
C THR A 194 15.07 2.33 21.04
N SER A 195 15.56 1.23 21.64
CA SER A 195 15.55 -0.08 20.98
C SER A 195 14.14 -0.55 20.61
N PHE A 196 13.15 -0.33 21.50
CA PHE A 196 11.76 -0.66 21.21
C PHE A 196 11.23 0.11 19.99
N MET A 197 11.45 1.42 19.93
CA MET A 197 10.99 2.27 18.84
C MET A 197 11.68 1.92 17.50
N LEU A 198 13.00 1.69 17.52
CA LEU A 198 13.75 1.29 16.33
C LEU A 198 13.32 -0.09 15.82
N ASN A 199 13.07 -1.05 16.72
CA ASN A 199 12.57 -2.38 16.34
C ASN A 199 11.16 -2.29 15.73
N ALA A 200 10.26 -1.51 16.33
CA ALA A 200 8.93 -1.29 15.78
C ALA A 200 9.00 -0.65 14.39
N ARG A 201 9.90 0.33 14.19
CA ARG A 201 10.11 0.95 12.89
C ARG A 201 10.67 0.00 11.84
N ARG A 202 11.62 -0.88 12.20
CA ARG A 202 12.15 -1.91 11.30
C ARG A 202 11.06 -2.86 10.79
N MET A 203 9.99 -3.05 11.55
CA MET A 203 8.83 -3.87 11.17
C MET A 203 7.80 -3.10 10.33
N SER A 204 7.98 -1.79 10.10
CA SER A 204 7.09 -0.97 9.28
C SER A 204 7.35 -1.18 7.78
N LEU A 205 6.32 -0.93 6.96
CA LEU A 205 6.44 -1.03 5.50
C LEU A 205 7.48 -0.05 4.95
N GLY A 206 7.63 1.15 5.53
CA GLY A 206 8.60 2.15 5.06
C GLY A 206 10.07 1.73 5.19
N CYS A 207 10.37 0.76 6.07
CA CYS A 207 11.70 0.16 6.20
C CYS A 207 11.81 -1.21 5.53
N SER A 208 10.77 -1.63 4.80
CA SER A 208 10.76 -2.88 4.06
C SER A 208 11.29 -2.68 2.65
N ASP A 209 12.10 -3.62 2.21
CA ASP A 209 12.57 -3.83 0.84
C ASP A 209 11.49 -4.41 -0.10
N LEU A 210 10.27 -4.62 0.40
CA LEU A 210 9.13 -5.12 -0.37
C LEU A 210 8.31 -4.02 -1.06
N VAL A 211 8.57 -2.75 -0.73
CA VAL A 211 7.80 -1.61 -1.25
C VAL A 211 8.71 -0.59 -1.92
N LEU A 212 8.14 0.14 -2.86
CA LEU A 212 8.82 1.25 -3.52
C LEU A 212 8.26 2.57 -2.98
N THR A 213 9.14 3.54 -2.77
CA THR A 213 8.72 4.94 -2.63
C THR A 213 8.09 5.43 -3.93
N GLN A 214 7.26 6.47 -3.85
CA GLN A 214 6.65 7.08 -5.03
C GLN A 214 7.71 7.50 -6.08
N SER A 215 8.84 8.04 -5.63
CA SER A 215 9.93 8.46 -6.52
C SER A 215 10.63 7.28 -7.19
N GLN A 216 10.93 6.21 -6.44
CA GLN A 216 11.52 4.98 -7.00
C GLN A 216 10.58 4.35 -8.04
N TRP A 217 9.29 4.28 -7.71
CA TRP A 217 8.27 3.76 -8.63
C TRP A 217 8.19 4.62 -9.90
N LYS A 218 8.10 5.95 -9.78
CA LYS A 218 8.08 6.86 -10.94
C LYS A 218 9.30 6.66 -11.84
N ASN A 219 10.50 6.62 -11.26
CA ASN A 219 11.74 6.39 -12.00
C ASN A 219 11.72 5.05 -12.74
N MET A 220 11.28 3.98 -12.08
CA MET A 220 11.14 2.66 -12.70
C MET A 220 10.20 2.70 -13.90
N VAL A 221 9.05 3.37 -13.80
CA VAL A 221 8.12 3.50 -14.93
C VAL A 221 8.74 4.28 -16.07
N TYR A 222 9.44 5.40 -15.80
CA TYR A 222 10.09 6.20 -16.85
C TYR A 222 11.15 5.41 -17.61
N THR A 223 11.90 4.54 -16.94
CA THR A 223 12.90 3.68 -17.58
C THR A 223 12.27 2.59 -18.45
N VAL A 224 11.13 2.01 -18.03
CA VAL A 224 10.50 0.88 -18.71
C VAL A 224 9.63 1.30 -19.89
N ALA A 225 8.99 2.48 -19.82
CA ALA A 225 7.89 2.83 -20.73
C ALA A 225 8.27 3.71 -21.94
N GLU A 226 9.55 3.95 -22.23
CA GLU A 226 9.99 5.03 -23.16
C GLU A 226 9.13 6.30 -22.99
N GLY A 227 8.94 6.71 -21.72
CA GLY A 227 8.22 7.92 -21.30
C GLY A 227 6.86 8.18 -21.98
N PRO A 228 5.71 7.82 -21.38
CA PRO A 228 4.46 8.45 -21.78
C PRO A 228 4.61 9.98 -21.63
N ASP A 229 4.19 10.76 -22.63
CA ASP A 229 4.12 12.21 -22.52
C ASP A 229 3.40 12.57 -21.23
N VAL A 230 4.17 13.06 -20.24
CA VAL A 230 3.63 13.43 -18.94
C VAL A 230 2.79 14.67 -19.19
N VAL A 231 1.51 14.47 -19.44
CA VAL A 231 0.54 15.55 -19.46
C VAL A 231 0.54 16.15 -18.06
N THR A 232 1.21 17.28 -17.92
CA THR A 232 1.19 18.08 -16.69
C THR A 232 -0.25 18.45 -16.42
N SER A 233 -0.82 17.85 -15.37
CA SER A 233 -2.23 18.01 -15.02
C SER A 233 -2.51 19.48 -14.71
N PRO A 234 -3.32 20.22 -15.51
CA PRO A 234 -3.73 21.55 -15.09
C PRO A 234 -4.50 21.43 -13.78
N HIS A 235 -4.38 22.41 -12.89
CA HIS A 235 -4.97 22.30 -11.55
C HIS A 235 -6.52 22.29 -11.60
N VAL A 236 -7.16 21.11 -11.43
CA VAL A 236 -8.62 20.99 -11.14
C VAL A 236 -8.94 21.41 -9.69
N THR A 237 -8.10 22.27 -9.10
CA THR A 237 -8.16 22.64 -7.68
C THR A 237 -9.37 23.53 -7.36
N HIS A 238 -9.98 24.18 -8.36
CA HIS A 238 -11.08 25.12 -8.15
C HIS A 238 -12.40 24.50 -7.64
N PHE A 239 -12.54 23.17 -7.62
CA PHE A 239 -13.81 22.49 -7.25
C PHE A 239 -13.70 21.55 -6.03
N MET A 240 -12.59 21.56 -5.31
CA MET A 240 -12.37 20.69 -4.17
C MET A 240 -11.53 21.33 -3.07
N SER A 241 -11.59 20.76 -1.86
CA SER A 241 -10.71 21.21 -0.78
C SER A 241 -9.24 20.93 -1.14
N PRO A 242 -8.27 21.71 -0.61
CA PRO A 242 -6.85 21.53 -0.92
C PRO A 242 -6.36 20.10 -0.70
N LYS A 243 -6.78 19.49 0.42
CA LYS A 243 -6.47 18.09 0.74
C LYS A 243 -6.98 17.13 -0.33
N LYS A 244 -8.23 17.30 -0.76
CA LYS A 244 -8.83 16.43 -1.77
C LYS A 244 -8.19 16.61 -3.14
N GLY A 245 -7.80 17.84 -3.47
CA GLY A 245 -7.00 18.15 -4.67
C GLY A 245 -5.70 17.38 -4.67
N HIS A 246 -4.93 17.46 -3.58
CA HIS A 246 -3.68 16.75 -3.44
C HIS A 246 -3.82 15.22 -3.58
N GLU A 247 -4.77 14.60 -2.87
CA GLU A 247 -5.01 13.15 -2.96
C GLU A 247 -5.40 12.70 -4.38
N VAL A 248 -6.29 13.45 -5.04
CA VAL A 248 -6.74 13.13 -6.40
C VAL A 248 -5.62 13.29 -7.43
N THR A 249 -4.83 14.36 -7.35
CA THR A 249 -3.70 14.59 -8.25
C THR A 249 -2.65 13.48 -8.10
N ALA A 250 -2.27 13.14 -6.86
CA ALA A 250 -1.30 12.08 -6.62
C ALA A 250 -1.79 10.72 -7.15
N MET A 251 -3.05 10.38 -6.91
CA MET A 251 -3.64 9.13 -7.39
C MET A 251 -3.79 9.09 -8.91
N SER A 252 -4.20 10.20 -9.54
CA SER A 252 -4.43 10.23 -10.99
C SER A 252 -3.14 10.05 -11.79
N GLU A 253 -2.03 10.65 -11.32
CA GLU A 253 -0.71 10.42 -11.91
C GLU A 253 -0.33 8.94 -11.88
N VAL A 254 -0.50 8.29 -10.72
CA VAL A 254 -0.16 6.88 -10.56
C VAL A 254 -1.02 5.99 -11.45
N VAL A 255 -2.34 6.22 -11.47
CA VAL A 255 -3.27 5.44 -12.30
C VAL A 255 -3.03 5.67 -13.78
N GLY A 256 -2.72 6.90 -14.21
CA GLY A 256 -2.40 7.20 -15.60
C GLY A 256 -1.16 6.46 -16.10
N MET A 257 -0.09 6.46 -15.30
CA MET A 257 1.14 5.72 -15.57
C MET A 257 0.91 4.19 -15.56
N LEU A 258 0.12 3.66 -14.61
CA LEU A 258 -0.26 2.25 -14.59
C LEU A 258 -1.10 1.85 -15.81
N SER A 259 -1.99 2.74 -16.26
CA SER A 259 -2.79 2.52 -17.47
C SER A 259 -1.92 2.41 -18.71
N ALA A 260 -0.91 3.27 -18.83
CA ALA A 260 0.05 3.22 -19.93
C ALA A 260 0.86 1.93 -19.90
N LEU A 261 1.44 1.58 -18.75
CA LEU A 261 2.24 0.35 -18.57
C LEU A 261 1.46 -0.93 -18.84
N SER A 262 0.20 -0.98 -18.42
CA SER A 262 -0.65 -2.16 -18.58
C SER A 262 -1.40 -2.18 -19.92
N SER A 263 -1.27 -1.12 -20.73
CA SER A 263 -2.05 -0.90 -21.95
C SER A 263 -3.56 -1.10 -21.70
N SER A 264 -4.06 -0.60 -20.57
CA SER A 264 -5.46 -0.78 -20.20
C SER A 264 -6.35 0.11 -21.05
N SER A 265 -7.44 -0.47 -21.57
CA SER A 265 -8.40 0.23 -22.42
C SER A 265 -9.38 1.11 -21.63
N HIS A 266 -9.66 0.72 -20.38
CA HIS A 266 -10.62 1.38 -19.49
C HIS A 266 -10.13 1.31 -18.04
N ILE A 267 -10.52 2.31 -17.26
CA ILE A 267 -10.34 2.36 -15.81
C ILE A 267 -11.70 2.15 -15.13
N VAL A 268 -11.75 1.28 -14.13
CA VAL A 268 -12.90 1.19 -13.22
C VAL A 268 -12.52 1.82 -11.89
N ASP A 269 -13.14 2.95 -11.54
CA ASP A 269 -12.95 3.65 -10.27
C ASP A 269 -14.00 3.17 -9.26
N VAL A 270 -13.61 2.24 -8.40
CA VAL A 270 -14.47 1.59 -7.41
C VAL A 270 -14.52 2.39 -6.12
N GLY A 271 -15.73 2.64 -5.63
CA GLY A 271 -15.93 3.58 -4.52
C GLY A 271 -15.69 5.02 -4.97
N SER A 272 -15.99 5.33 -6.23
CA SER A 272 -15.75 6.64 -6.85
C SER A 272 -16.34 7.79 -6.02
N GLY A 273 -17.41 7.54 -5.26
CA GLY A 273 -18.09 8.52 -4.42
C GLY A 273 -18.49 9.73 -5.24
N LYS A 274 -17.78 10.83 -4.99
CA LYS A 274 -17.99 12.06 -5.74
C LYS A 274 -17.34 12.02 -7.14
N GLY A 275 -16.64 10.99 -7.59
CA GLY A 275 -16.09 10.90 -8.95
C GLY A 275 -15.11 12.02 -9.31
N TYR A 276 -14.32 12.50 -8.35
CA TYR A 276 -13.28 13.51 -8.62
C TYR A 276 -12.08 12.88 -9.34
N LEU A 277 -11.65 11.70 -8.87
CA LEU A 277 -10.57 10.93 -9.50
C LEU A 277 -10.96 10.55 -10.93
N SER A 278 -12.14 9.94 -11.10
CA SER A 278 -12.65 9.52 -12.40
C SER A 278 -12.67 10.67 -13.42
N LEU A 279 -13.02 11.87 -12.96
CA LEU A 279 -13.11 13.06 -13.79
C LEU A 279 -11.74 13.61 -14.20
N VAL A 280 -10.75 13.60 -13.30
CA VAL A 280 -9.37 13.99 -13.64
C VAL A 280 -8.75 12.98 -14.61
N LEU A 281 -8.98 11.68 -14.40
CA LEU A 281 -8.52 10.63 -15.31
C LEU A 281 -9.12 10.77 -16.71
N ALA A 282 -10.41 11.04 -16.81
CA ALA A 282 -11.07 11.24 -18.10
C ALA A 282 -10.60 12.52 -18.81
N LEU A 283 -10.45 13.62 -18.08
CA LEU A 283 -10.12 14.92 -18.67
C LEU A 283 -8.64 15.11 -19.00
N HIS A 284 -7.75 14.72 -18.08
CA HIS A 284 -6.33 15.07 -18.17
C HIS A 284 -5.47 13.92 -18.66
N HIS A 285 -5.88 12.69 -18.38
CA HIS A 285 -5.19 11.50 -18.87
C HIS A 285 -5.86 10.92 -20.13
N ASN A 286 -6.98 11.51 -20.58
CA ASN A 286 -7.75 11.06 -21.75
C ASN A 286 -8.12 9.57 -21.68
N LEU A 287 -8.47 9.08 -20.49
CA LEU A 287 -8.80 7.68 -20.24
C LEU A 287 -10.32 7.46 -20.23
N ARG A 288 -10.79 6.31 -20.70
CA ARG A 288 -12.18 5.90 -20.51
C ARG A 288 -12.36 5.38 -19.10
N VAL A 289 -13.24 6.01 -18.32
CA VAL A 289 -13.42 5.71 -16.90
C VAL A 289 -14.87 5.35 -16.59
N LEU A 290 -15.05 4.25 -15.88
CA LEU A 290 -16.29 3.85 -15.24
C LEU A 290 -16.20 4.12 -13.73
N GLY A 291 -16.95 5.12 -13.23
CA GLY A 291 -17.11 5.33 -11.79
C GLY A 291 -18.20 4.43 -11.21
N VAL A 292 -17.88 3.66 -10.18
CA VAL A 292 -18.83 2.79 -9.48
C VAL A 292 -18.95 3.24 -8.02
N ASP A 293 -20.16 3.43 -7.51
CA ASP A 293 -20.41 3.71 -6.09
C ASP A 293 -21.72 3.07 -5.63
N SER A 294 -21.79 2.63 -4.38
CA SER A 294 -23.00 1.99 -3.85
C SER A 294 -24.09 3.00 -3.47
N SER A 295 -23.77 4.29 -3.33
CA SER A 295 -24.72 5.34 -2.96
C SER A 295 -25.25 6.07 -4.18
N GLN A 296 -26.57 6.01 -4.38
CA GLN A 296 -27.25 6.78 -5.43
C GLN A 296 -27.04 8.30 -5.29
N VAL A 297 -26.93 8.82 -4.06
CA VAL A 297 -26.71 10.26 -3.83
C VAL A 297 -25.36 10.69 -4.39
N ASN A 298 -24.34 9.85 -4.21
CA ASN A 298 -22.99 10.09 -4.70
C ASN A 298 -22.94 10.07 -6.22
N THR A 299 -23.54 9.06 -6.85
CA THR A 299 -23.55 8.91 -8.31
C THR A 299 -24.34 10.03 -8.99
N HIS A 300 -25.54 10.37 -8.51
CA HIS A 300 -26.29 11.51 -9.05
C HIS A 300 -25.53 12.84 -8.88
N GLY A 301 -24.90 13.04 -7.73
CA GLY A 301 -24.10 14.23 -7.45
C GLY A 301 -22.85 14.35 -8.33
N ALA A 302 -22.28 13.23 -8.76
CA ALA A 302 -21.12 13.18 -9.65
C ALA A 302 -21.52 13.37 -11.12
N ALA A 303 -22.58 12.71 -11.61
CA ALA A 303 -23.15 12.97 -12.92
C ALA A 303 -23.52 14.46 -13.13
N ASN A 304 -24.11 15.09 -12.12
CA ASN A 304 -24.42 16.53 -12.15
C ASN A 304 -23.17 17.42 -12.24
N ARG A 305 -22.06 17.00 -11.63
CA ARG A 305 -20.79 17.74 -11.71
C ARG A 305 -20.11 17.59 -13.06
N THR A 306 -20.14 16.39 -13.65
CA THR A 306 -19.68 16.17 -15.04
C THR A 306 -20.41 17.11 -15.99
N ARG A 307 -21.74 17.19 -15.90
CA ARG A 307 -22.57 18.10 -16.72
C ARG A 307 -22.21 19.57 -16.53
N LYS A 308 -21.94 20.00 -15.29
CA LYS A 308 -21.52 21.39 -15.00
C LYS A 308 -20.15 21.69 -15.60
N MET A 309 -19.19 20.77 -15.47
CA MET A 309 -17.86 20.94 -16.04
C MET A 309 -17.87 20.96 -17.57
N GLN A 310 -18.61 20.04 -18.21
CA GLN A 310 -18.82 20.04 -19.67
C GLN A 310 -19.36 21.39 -20.17
N LYS A 311 -20.34 21.97 -19.46
CA LYS A 311 -20.87 23.30 -19.80
C LYS A 311 -19.85 24.42 -19.61
N ALA A 312 -18.98 24.32 -18.62
CA ALA A 312 -17.92 25.32 -18.37
C ALA A 312 -16.85 25.25 -19.47
N CYS A 313 -16.35 24.06 -19.80
CA CYS A 313 -15.36 23.86 -20.87
C CYS A 313 -15.89 24.37 -22.23
N LYS A 314 -17.15 24.07 -22.57
CA LYS A 314 -17.79 24.56 -23.81
C LYS A 314 -17.88 26.09 -23.88
N LYS A 315 -18.05 26.79 -22.76
CA LYS A 315 -18.08 28.25 -22.71
C LYS A 315 -16.68 28.86 -22.86
N THR A 316 -15.67 28.26 -22.25
CA THR A 316 -14.27 28.71 -22.37
C THR A 316 -13.76 28.57 -23.81
N SER A 317 -14.13 27.49 -24.52
CA SER A 317 -13.80 27.30 -25.95
C SER A 317 -14.47 28.32 -26.89
N GLN A 318 -15.63 28.89 -26.52
CA GLN A 318 -16.33 29.91 -27.32
C GLN A 318 -15.77 31.33 -27.13
N SER A 319 -15.01 31.60 -26.06
CA SER A 319 -14.36 32.90 -25.81
C SER A 319 -12.91 32.99 -26.30
N ALA A 320 -12.33 31.89 -26.81
CA ALA A 320 -10.96 31.83 -27.31
C ALA A 320 -10.85 32.02 -28.85
N VAL A 321 -11.93 32.41 -29.54
CA VAL A 321 -11.90 32.75 -30.97
C VAL A 321 -11.38 34.19 -31.14
N ASN A 322 -10.07 34.39 -30.99
CA ASN A 322 -9.33 35.51 -31.63
C ASN A 322 -7.79 35.44 -31.46
N ILE A 323 -7.20 34.25 -31.37
CA ILE A 323 -5.75 34.11 -31.53
C ILE A 323 -5.51 33.20 -32.73
N LYS A 324 -5.01 33.79 -33.82
CA LYS A 324 -4.47 33.05 -34.97
C LYS A 324 -3.24 32.30 -34.47
N ILE A 325 -3.36 30.99 -34.26
CA ILE A 325 -2.25 30.07 -34.11
C ILE A 325 -2.29 29.16 -35.33
N SER A 326 -1.12 29.04 -35.95
CA SER A 326 -0.79 28.18 -37.09
C SER A 326 -1.18 26.72 -36.87
N ASP A 327 -1.42 26.04 -38.00
CA ASP A 327 -1.94 24.68 -38.16
C ASP A 327 -1.13 23.59 -37.43
N ASP A 328 -1.32 23.46 -36.12
CA ASP A 328 -0.92 22.26 -35.36
C ASP A 328 -2.11 21.75 -34.54
N GLU A 329 -2.52 20.52 -34.85
CA GLU A 329 -3.78 19.88 -34.50
C GLU A 329 -3.78 19.34 -33.06
N SER A 330 -3.46 20.19 -32.07
CA SER A 330 -3.35 19.77 -30.66
C SER A 330 -4.64 20.04 -29.86
N LEU A 331 -5.40 18.95 -29.66
CA LEU A 331 -6.24 18.58 -28.50
C LEU A 331 -7.02 19.70 -27.79
N SER A 332 -8.27 19.94 -28.24
CA SER A 332 -9.30 20.53 -27.39
C SER A 332 -9.94 19.43 -26.51
N PRO A 333 -9.98 19.54 -25.16
CA PRO A 333 -10.60 18.53 -24.31
C PRO A 333 -12.11 18.74 -24.28
N ILE A 334 -12.79 18.30 -25.34
CA ILE A 334 -14.24 18.15 -25.31
C ILE A 334 -14.50 16.83 -24.57
N LEU A 335 -14.94 16.92 -23.31
CA LEU A 335 -15.33 15.76 -22.50
C LEU A 335 -16.58 15.12 -23.13
N ASP A 336 -16.36 14.22 -24.09
CA ASP A 336 -17.40 13.39 -24.68
C ASP A 336 -18.00 12.49 -23.59
N THR A 337 -19.30 12.24 -23.66
CA THR A 337 -20.00 11.29 -22.77
C THR A 337 -19.43 9.87 -22.83
N ASP A 338 -18.58 9.60 -23.82
CA ASP A 338 -17.91 8.32 -24.01
C ASP A 338 -16.61 8.13 -23.21
N TYR A 339 -16.08 9.16 -22.56
CA TYR A 339 -14.88 9.02 -21.72
C TYR A 339 -15.17 8.83 -20.24
N TYR A 340 -16.32 9.28 -19.74
CA TYR A 340 -16.66 9.11 -18.33
C TYR A 340 -18.13 8.74 -18.15
N LYS A 341 -18.35 7.54 -17.60
CA LYS A 341 -19.67 7.03 -17.23
C LYS A 341 -19.69 6.66 -15.76
N GLN A 342 -20.87 6.69 -15.16
CA GLN A 342 -21.04 6.41 -13.75
C GLN A 342 -22.26 5.52 -13.51
N VAL A 343 -22.12 4.57 -12.58
CA VAL A 343 -23.16 3.60 -12.24
C VAL A 343 -23.28 3.44 -10.72
N THR A 344 -24.51 3.21 -10.24
CA THR A 344 -24.74 2.79 -8.87
C THR A 344 -24.73 1.28 -8.79
N ALA A 345 -23.72 0.72 -8.14
CA ALA A 345 -23.64 -0.71 -7.88
C ALA A 345 -22.85 -0.98 -6.59
N HIS A 346 -23.21 -2.04 -5.88
CA HIS A 346 -22.39 -2.56 -4.79
C HIS A 346 -21.34 -3.50 -5.39
N VAL A 347 -20.06 -3.17 -5.22
CA VAL A 347 -18.96 -4.02 -5.67
C VAL A 347 -18.63 -5.05 -4.58
N THR A 348 -18.47 -6.29 -5.00
CA THR A 348 -18.11 -7.48 -4.20
C THR A 348 -17.06 -8.27 -4.96
N GLU A 349 -16.55 -9.36 -4.38
CA GLU A 349 -15.56 -10.21 -5.07
C GLU A 349 -16.16 -11.00 -6.25
N GLU A 350 -17.49 -11.10 -6.32
CA GLU A 350 -18.23 -11.76 -7.40
C GLU A 350 -18.70 -10.80 -8.49
N THR A 351 -18.52 -9.49 -8.30
CA THR A 351 -18.95 -8.50 -9.29
C THR A 351 -18.08 -8.57 -10.53
N ASP A 352 -18.67 -8.89 -11.69
CA ASP A 352 -17.98 -8.82 -12.99
C ASP A 352 -17.87 -7.37 -13.46
N LEU A 353 -16.75 -6.73 -13.10
CA LEU A 353 -16.47 -5.34 -13.43
C LEU A 353 -16.24 -5.13 -14.93
N VAL A 354 -15.74 -6.15 -15.65
CA VAL A 354 -15.48 -6.05 -17.09
C VAL A 354 -16.80 -6.11 -17.87
N ALA A 355 -17.71 -7.00 -17.48
CA ALA A 355 -19.06 -7.04 -18.06
C ALA A 355 -19.82 -5.72 -17.84
N LEU A 356 -19.62 -5.05 -16.70
CA LEU A 356 -20.19 -3.71 -16.48
C LEU A 356 -19.60 -2.67 -17.45
N VAL A 357 -18.32 -2.76 -17.78
CA VAL A 357 -17.70 -1.91 -18.80
C VAL A 357 -18.30 -2.20 -20.17
N ASP A 358 -18.42 -3.46 -20.57
CA ASP A 358 -19.00 -3.85 -21.87
C ASP A 358 -20.42 -3.30 -22.08
N VAL A 359 -21.26 -3.38 -21.03
CA VAL A 359 -22.64 -2.86 -21.07
C VAL A 359 -22.67 -1.35 -21.20
N LEU A 360 -21.77 -0.63 -20.51
CA LEU A 360 -21.79 0.82 -20.43
C LEU A 360 -21.01 1.50 -21.55
N PHE A 361 -20.03 0.82 -22.15
CA PHE A 361 -19.24 1.29 -23.29
C PHE A 361 -19.43 0.34 -24.48
N PRO A 362 -20.63 0.27 -25.07
CA PRO A 362 -20.89 -0.61 -26.20
C PRO A 362 -20.00 -0.23 -27.40
N GLY A 363 -19.43 -1.24 -28.07
CA GLY A 363 -18.57 -1.05 -29.24
C GLY A 363 -17.08 -0.89 -28.94
N THR A 364 -16.67 -0.86 -27.66
CA THR A 364 -15.27 -1.07 -27.29
C THR A 364 -15.05 -2.55 -26.96
N THR A 365 -14.05 -3.19 -27.57
CA THR A 365 -13.72 -4.61 -27.29
C THR A 365 -12.91 -4.68 -26.00
N CYS A 366 -13.56 -4.91 -24.85
CA CYS A 366 -12.91 -4.80 -23.55
C CYS A 366 -12.17 -6.09 -23.15
N HIS A 367 -10.85 -6.12 -23.35
CA HIS A 367 -10.01 -7.26 -22.94
C HIS A 367 -9.00 -6.91 -21.84
N ARG A 368 -8.81 -5.62 -21.52
CA ARG A 368 -7.82 -5.13 -20.54
C ARG A 368 -8.37 -3.93 -19.78
N VAL A 369 -8.67 -4.13 -18.50
CA VAL A 369 -9.24 -3.11 -17.60
C VAL A 369 -8.29 -2.89 -16.43
N ALA A 370 -8.05 -1.64 -16.06
CA ALA A 370 -7.35 -1.32 -14.82
C ALA A 370 -8.36 -0.93 -13.73
N LEU A 371 -8.10 -1.40 -12.52
CA LEU A 371 -8.92 -1.12 -11.34
C LEU A 371 -8.27 0.00 -10.52
N ALA A 372 -9.04 1.03 -10.19
CA ALA A 372 -8.63 2.12 -9.31
C ALA A 372 -9.60 2.26 -8.14
N GLY A 373 -9.09 2.68 -6.98
CA GLY A 373 -9.95 2.99 -5.83
C GLY A 373 -9.23 3.89 -4.84
N LEU A 374 -9.75 5.09 -4.62
CA LEU A 374 -9.22 6.07 -3.66
C LEU A 374 -10.15 6.15 -2.45
N HIS A 375 -9.70 5.62 -1.30
CA HIS A 375 -10.50 5.37 -0.08
C HIS A 375 -11.49 4.21 -0.22
N THR A 376 -11.02 3.04 -0.62
CA THR A 376 -11.84 1.82 -0.57
C THR A 376 -12.08 1.40 0.88
N CYS A 377 -13.23 1.79 1.41
CA CYS A 377 -13.57 1.61 2.82
C CYS A 377 -13.90 0.16 3.17
N GLY A 378 -13.37 -0.33 4.29
CA GLY A 378 -13.76 -1.63 4.86
C GLY A 378 -13.46 -2.78 3.89
N ASP A 379 -14.43 -3.66 3.68
CA ASP A 379 -14.25 -4.87 2.87
C ASP A 379 -13.98 -4.56 1.38
N LEU A 380 -14.34 -3.37 0.89
CA LEU A 380 -14.16 -2.98 -0.51
C LEU A 380 -12.71 -3.09 -0.99
N ALA A 381 -11.75 -2.71 -0.15
CA ALA A 381 -10.33 -2.82 -0.48
C ALA A 381 -9.94 -4.28 -0.75
N SER A 382 -10.43 -5.20 0.09
CA SER A 382 -10.19 -6.63 -0.05
C SER A 382 -10.92 -7.25 -1.24
N SER A 383 -12.14 -6.80 -1.52
CA SER A 383 -12.90 -7.24 -2.70
C SER A 383 -12.19 -6.85 -3.99
N CYS A 384 -11.63 -5.64 -4.08
CA CYS A 384 -10.85 -5.21 -5.24
C CYS A 384 -9.60 -6.09 -5.44
N LEU A 385 -8.88 -6.43 -4.36
CA LEU A 385 -7.72 -7.32 -4.43
C LEU A 385 -8.10 -8.73 -4.91
N ARG A 386 -9.20 -9.28 -4.41
CA ARG A 386 -9.69 -10.61 -4.80
C ARG A 386 -10.21 -10.64 -6.23
N ALA A 387 -10.94 -9.61 -6.65
CA ALA A 387 -11.39 -9.46 -8.03
C ALA A 387 -10.19 -9.42 -8.99
N TYR A 388 -9.20 -8.57 -8.71
CA TYR A 388 -7.96 -8.48 -9.48
C TYR A 388 -7.21 -9.82 -9.56
N ALA A 389 -7.07 -10.53 -8.44
CA ALA A 389 -6.39 -11.82 -8.41
C ALA A 389 -7.12 -12.94 -9.17
N ARG A 390 -8.42 -12.80 -9.41
CA ARG A 390 -9.28 -13.82 -10.03
C ARG A 390 -9.49 -13.60 -11.52
N ASP A 391 -9.62 -12.35 -11.96
CA ASP A 391 -9.98 -12.00 -13.33
C ASP A 391 -8.77 -11.48 -14.11
N PHE A 392 -8.25 -12.30 -15.02
CA PHE A 392 -7.08 -11.98 -15.84
C PHE A 392 -7.29 -10.77 -16.78
N ARG A 393 -8.55 -10.36 -17.00
CA ARG A 393 -8.89 -9.15 -17.78
C ARG A 393 -8.62 -7.88 -16.98
N LEU A 394 -8.52 -7.97 -15.65
CA LEU A 394 -8.08 -6.89 -14.77
C LEU A 394 -6.55 -6.86 -14.76
N VAL A 395 -5.96 -5.99 -15.58
CA VAL A 395 -4.51 -6.00 -15.88
C VAL A 395 -3.67 -5.11 -14.97
N ALA A 396 -4.30 -4.23 -14.20
CA ALA A 396 -3.63 -3.39 -13.21
C ALA A 396 -4.56 -3.06 -12.04
N LEU A 397 -3.97 -2.79 -10.89
CA LEU A 397 -4.68 -2.39 -9.67
C LEU A 397 -3.95 -1.23 -8.99
N CYS A 398 -4.68 -0.15 -8.73
CA CYS A 398 -4.26 0.94 -7.85
C CYS A 398 -5.32 1.13 -6.76
N ASN A 399 -5.05 0.68 -5.54
CA ASN A 399 -6.07 0.57 -4.50
C ASN A 399 -5.57 1.13 -3.16
N VAL A 400 -6.24 2.16 -2.67
CA VAL A 400 -5.94 2.81 -1.38
C VAL A 400 -7.07 2.50 -0.41
N GLY A 401 -6.87 1.44 0.38
CA GLY A 401 -7.81 1.00 1.41
C GLY A 401 -7.85 1.92 2.63
N CYS A 402 -9.03 2.08 3.23
CA CYS A 402 -9.17 2.79 4.50
C CYS A 402 -10.27 2.18 5.38
N CYS A 403 -10.39 2.66 6.63
CA CYS A 403 -11.38 2.18 7.59
C CYS A 403 -11.36 0.65 7.85
N TYR A 404 -10.16 0.08 8.03
CA TYR A 404 -9.95 -1.35 8.33
C TYR A 404 -10.77 -1.87 9.53
N HIS A 405 -11.12 -0.99 10.47
CA HIS A 405 -11.97 -1.31 11.62
C HIS A 405 -13.42 -1.66 11.24
N LEU A 406 -13.89 -1.26 10.05
CA LEU A 406 -15.23 -1.59 9.54
C LEU A 406 -15.28 -2.94 8.83
N MET A 407 -14.13 -3.60 8.63
CA MET A 407 -14.10 -4.93 8.03
C MET A 407 -14.70 -5.96 8.97
N LYS A 408 -15.44 -6.92 8.42
CA LYS A 408 -16.08 -7.97 9.22
C LYS A 408 -15.27 -9.26 9.21
N ASP A 409 -15.14 -9.90 8.04
CA ASP A 409 -14.65 -11.29 7.91
C ASP A 409 -13.47 -11.46 6.94
N SER A 410 -12.87 -10.35 6.49
CA SER A 410 -11.95 -10.33 5.35
C SER A 410 -10.44 -10.37 5.73
N LEU A 411 -10.08 -10.41 7.02
CA LEU A 411 -8.69 -10.46 7.48
C LEU A 411 -8.34 -11.71 8.32
N PRO A 412 -7.08 -12.19 8.24
CA PRO A 412 -6.02 -11.74 7.31
C PRO A 412 -6.25 -12.28 5.89
N LEU A 413 -5.88 -11.48 4.87
CA LEU A 413 -5.94 -11.90 3.46
C LEU A 413 -4.85 -12.93 3.09
N SER A 414 -3.72 -12.91 3.80
CA SER A 414 -2.63 -13.85 3.59
C SER A 414 -3.02 -15.28 4.01
N GLN A 415 -2.81 -16.24 3.10
CA GLN A 415 -2.94 -17.66 3.42
C GLN A 415 -1.99 -18.08 4.56
N HIS A 416 -0.79 -17.50 4.58
CA HIS A 416 0.24 -17.79 5.59
C HIS A 416 -0.20 -17.37 6.99
N LEU A 417 -0.67 -16.13 7.15
CA LEU A 417 -1.17 -15.63 8.43
C LEU A 417 -2.38 -16.43 8.93
N ARG A 418 -3.25 -16.89 8.02
CA ARG A 418 -4.34 -17.81 8.37
C ARG A 418 -3.82 -19.17 8.86
N SER A 419 -2.79 -19.74 8.22
CA SER A 419 -2.24 -21.04 8.63
C SER A 419 -1.58 -21.01 10.01
N VAL A 420 -1.01 -19.87 10.41
CA VAL A 420 -0.44 -19.70 11.76
C VAL A 420 -1.46 -19.17 12.78
N GLY A 421 -2.72 -18.97 12.38
CA GLY A 421 -3.79 -18.51 13.27
C GLY A 421 -3.65 -17.07 13.76
N PHE A 422 -2.86 -16.23 13.09
CA PHE A 422 -2.62 -14.85 13.52
C PHE A 422 -3.77 -13.93 13.09
N LEU A 423 -4.44 -13.31 14.06
CA LEU A 423 -5.63 -12.49 13.84
C LEU A 423 -5.48 -11.10 14.49
N LEU A 424 -5.91 -10.07 13.76
CA LEU A 424 -5.99 -8.69 14.26
C LEU A 424 -7.44 -8.37 14.65
N GLU A 425 -7.65 -8.00 15.90
CA GLU A 425 -8.98 -7.70 16.44
C GLU A 425 -9.47 -6.31 15.98
N HIS A 426 -10.66 -5.91 16.45
CA HIS A 426 -11.21 -4.60 16.15
C HIS A 426 -10.30 -3.45 16.61
N ASN A 427 -9.73 -3.52 17.83
CA ASN A 427 -8.95 -2.43 18.39
C ASN A 427 -7.59 -2.25 17.70
N SER A 428 -6.89 -3.34 17.37
CA SER A 428 -5.68 -3.26 16.55
C SER A 428 -5.96 -2.64 15.18
N ARG A 429 -7.10 -2.95 14.54
CA ARG A 429 -7.51 -2.35 13.26
C ARG A 429 -7.89 -0.88 13.37
N MET A 430 -8.45 -0.47 14.51
CA MET A 430 -8.68 0.95 14.83
C MET A 430 -7.37 1.72 14.98
N LEU A 431 -6.38 1.10 15.65
CA LEU A 431 -5.05 1.66 15.82
C LEU A 431 -4.31 1.76 14.47
N ALA A 432 -4.37 0.72 13.65
CA ALA A 432 -3.76 0.70 12.32
C ALA A 432 -4.37 1.72 11.34
N ALA A 433 -5.59 2.21 11.60
CA ALA A 433 -6.21 3.29 10.82
C ALA A 433 -5.67 4.70 11.17
N GLN A 434 -4.79 4.82 12.17
CA GLN A 434 -4.09 6.05 12.49
C GLN A 434 -2.88 6.22 11.55
N ALA A 435 -2.62 7.46 11.14
CA ALA A 435 -1.46 7.80 10.31
C ALA A 435 -0.38 8.41 11.22
N ILE A 436 0.67 7.65 11.52
CA ILE A 436 1.77 8.07 12.40
C ILE A 436 2.56 9.19 11.75
N GLU A 437 2.76 9.11 10.44
CA GLU A 437 3.47 10.09 9.62
C GLU A 437 2.80 11.46 9.74
N ARG A 438 1.45 11.49 9.67
CA ARG A 438 0.68 12.73 9.87
C ARG A 438 0.83 13.30 11.29
N MET A 439 0.98 12.44 12.29
CA MET A 439 1.22 12.89 13.67
C MET A 439 2.64 13.42 13.84
N ALA A 440 3.61 12.81 13.17
CA ALA A 440 5.00 13.29 13.13
C ALA A 440 5.08 14.67 12.45
N ASP A 441 4.47 14.85 11.28
CA ASP A 441 4.48 16.12 10.54
C ASP A 441 3.94 17.30 11.38
N THR A 442 2.90 17.06 12.18
CA THR A 442 2.29 18.10 13.01
C THR A 442 2.93 18.19 14.39
N ARG A 443 3.73 17.20 14.79
CA ARG A 443 4.22 16.94 16.16
C ARG A 443 3.14 17.12 17.23
N GLN A 444 1.89 16.84 16.86
CA GLN A 444 0.71 17.02 17.71
C GLN A 444 0.02 15.69 17.93
N LEU A 445 -0.04 15.28 19.19
CA LEU A 445 -0.93 14.23 19.65
C LEU A 445 -2.18 14.94 20.20
N SER A 446 -3.35 14.68 19.61
CA SER A 446 -4.61 15.22 20.15
C SER A 446 -5.02 14.41 21.38
N VAL A 447 -4.30 14.62 22.49
CA VAL A 447 -4.50 13.86 23.74
C VAL A 447 -5.71 14.38 24.51
N GLU A 448 -6.07 15.66 24.39
CA GLU A 448 -7.08 16.28 25.25
C GLU A 448 -8.51 15.71 25.05
N PRO A 449 -9.05 15.53 23.82
CA PRO A 449 -10.34 14.89 23.61
C PRO A 449 -10.43 13.46 24.16
N LEU A 450 -9.29 12.77 24.06
CA LEU A 450 -9.11 11.40 24.48
C LEU A 450 -9.02 11.30 26.01
N PHE A 451 -8.28 12.22 26.63
CA PHE A 451 -8.15 12.35 28.08
C PHE A 451 -9.49 12.64 28.74
N TYR A 452 -10.27 13.61 28.22
CA TYR A 452 -11.61 13.90 28.76
C TYR A 452 -12.53 12.69 28.71
N ARG A 453 -12.48 11.92 27.63
CA ARG A 453 -13.26 10.69 27.51
C ARG A 453 -12.83 9.64 28.53
N ALA A 454 -11.53 9.44 28.69
CA ALA A 454 -11.01 8.47 29.64
C ALA A 454 -11.32 8.85 31.08
N LEU A 455 -11.12 10.11 31.46
CA LEU A 455 -11.43 10.62 32.79
C LEU A 455 -12.92 10.47 33.12
N LEU A 456 -13.81 10.80 32.18
CA LEU A 456 -15.26 10.60 32.39
C LEU A 456 -15.60 9.13 32.61
N GLN A 457 -14.96 8.23 31.87
CA GLN A 457 -15.26 6.80 31.98
C GLN A 457 -14.73 6.21 33.29
N VAL A 458 -13.56 6.66 33.77
CA VAL A 458 -13.06 6.32 35.13
C VAL A 458 -14.07 6.77 36.19
N LEU A 459 -14.57 8.01 36.10
CA LEU A 459 -15.56 8.53 37.05
C LEU A 459 -16.88 7.75 37.01
N LEU A 460 -17.34 7.36 35.82
CA LEU A 460 -18.54 6.53 35.66
C LEU A 460 -18.34 5.14 36.26
N GLU A 461 -17.16 4.55 36.11
CA GLU A 461 -16.83 3.26 36.72
C GLU A 461 -16.81 3.36 38.26
N GLU A 462 -16.19 4.40 38.81
CA GLU A 462 -16.16 4.64 40.25
C GLU A 462 -17.54 4.91 40.86
N LYS A 463 -18.41 5.64 40.14
CA LYS A 463 -19.73 6.06 40.67
C LYS A 463 -20.87 5.11 40.36
N CYS A 464 -20.85 4.45 39.20
CA CYS A 464 -21.94 3.60 38.72
C CYS A 464 -21.60 2.10 38.75
N GLY A 465 -20.33 1.72 38.92
CA GLY A 465 -19.90 0.32 38.95
C GLY A 465 -20.36 -0.44 37.71
N SER A 466 -21.14 -1.50 37.91
CA SER A 466 -21.71 -2.34 36.83
C SER A 466 -22.88 -1.69 36.07
N ASN A 467 -23.49 -0.63 36.60
CA ASN A 467 -24.64 0.06 35.99
C ASN A 467 -24.23 1.23 35.09
N GLN A 468 -23.15 1.06 34.31
CA GLN A 468 -22.69 2.15 33.44
C GLN A 468 -23.71 2.46 32.35
N PRO A 469 -23.94 3.75 32.04
CA PRO A 469 -24.81 4.13 30.94
C PRO A 469 -24.22 3.67 29.60
N SER A 470 -24.99 2.92 28.83
CA SER A 470 -24.62 2.50 27.47
C SER A 470 -24.95 3.60 26.47
N GLY A 471 -23.97 4.08 25.69
CA GLY A 471 -24.23 5.05 24.62
C GLY A 471 -22.96 5.64 24.00
N ASN A 472 -23.11 6.30 22.85
CA ASN A 472 -21.99 6.94 22.15
C ASN A 472 -22.09 8.48 22.26
N VAL A 473 -21.13 9.08 22.97
CA VAL A 473 -21.04 10.54 23.14
C VAL A 473 -20.58 11.28 21.87
N GLY A 474 -19.96 10.56 20.92
CA GLY A 474 -19.44 11.08 19.65
C GLY A 474 -18.25 12.03 19.80
N ARG A 475 -17.99 12.85 18.78
CA ARG A 475 -16.91 13.85 18.74
C ARG A 475 -17.28 15.13 19.50
N LEU A 476 -17.51 14.99 20.80
CA LEU A 476 -18.00 16.08 21.65
C LEU A 476 -16.89 16.99 22.18
N ALA A 477 -15.73 16.42 22.53
CA ALA A 477 -14.67 17.15 23.21
C ALA A 477 -14.09 18.33 22.40
N ALA A 478 -14.05 18.23 21.07
CA ALA A 478 -13.63 19.35 20.22
C ALA A 478 -14.54 20.60 20.32
N LYS A 479 -15.71 20.48 20.96
CA LYS A 479 -16.69 21.55 21.18
C LYS A 479 -16.77 21.98 22.65
N CYS A 480 -15.79 21.61 23.46
CA CYS A 480 -15.74 21.87 24.89
C CYS A 480 -14.42 22.55 25.23
N SER A 481 -14.47 23.60 26.04
CA SER A 481 -13.26 24.31 26.50
C SER A 481 -12.69 23.73 27.80
N SER A 482 -13.42 22.81 28.44
CA SER A 482 -13.01 22.17 29.69
C SER A 482 -13.59 20.77 29.85
N PHE A 483 -12.96 19.97 30.71
CA PHE A 483 -13.49 18.66 31.11
C PHE A 483 -14.90 18.75 31.71
N HIS A 484 -15.18 19.78 32.54
CA HIS A 484 -16.48 19.94 33.19
C HIS A 484 -17.61 20.15 32.18
N GLU A 485 -17.37 20.97 31.15
CA GLU A 485 -18.33 21.17 30.07
C GLU A 485 -18.53 19.90 29.23
N TYR A 486 -17.43 19.19 28.94
CA TYR A 486 -17.47 17.90 28.26
C TYR A 486 -18.31 16.88 29.03
N ALA A 487 -18.02 16.70 30.32
CA ALA A 487 -18.69 15.75 31.20
C ALA A 487 -20.20 16.03 31.25
N ARG A 488 -20.61 17.29 31.43
CA ARG A 488 -22.03 17.66 31.47
C ARG A 488 -22.76 17.29 30.18
N LYS A 489 -22.21 17.70 29.03
CA LYS A 489 -22.79 17.41 27.71
C LYS A 489 -22.80 15.91 27.41
N ALA A 490 -21.77 15.18 27.86
CA ALA A 490 -21.66 13.73 27.69
C ALA A 490 -22.68 12.98 28.54
N LEU A 491 -22.83 13.34 29.82
CA LEU A 491 -23.80 12.72 30.74
C LEU A 491 -25.24 12.92 30.28
N VAL A 492 -25.58 14.12 29.78
CA VAL A 492 -26.89 14.39 29.16
C VAL A 492 -27.15 13.44 27.97
N LYS A 493 -26.17 13.24 27.09
CA LYS A 493 -26.29 12.28 25.98
C LYS A 493 -26.41 10.83 26.44
N LEU A 494 -25.80 10.50 27.57
CA LEU A 494 -25.85 9.18 28.18
C LEU A 494 -27.10 8.97 29.04
N GLY A 495 -27.99 9.97 29.14
CA GLY A 495 -29.21 9.89 29.94
C GLY A 495 -28.97 9.88 31.45
N VAL A 496 -27.79 10.32 31.92
CA VAL A 496 -27.45 10.37 33.34
C VAL A 496 -27.79 11.75 33.90
N SER A 497 -28.66 11.78 34.91
CA SER A 497 -28.98 13.01 35.64
C SER A 497 -27.83 13.41 36.55
N ILE A 498 -27.41 14.67 36.47
CA ILE A 498 -26.40 15.27 37.35
C ILE A 498 -27.17 15.92 38.49
N GLN A 499 -27.12 15.36 39.70
CA GLN A 499 -27.58 16.03 40.92
C GLN A 499 -26.43 16.76 41.59
#